data_AF-A0A382YW93-F1
#
_entry.id   AF-A0A382YW93-F1
#
_cell.length_a   1.000
_cell.length_b   1.000
_cell.length_c   1.000
_cell.angle_alpha   90.00
_cell.angle_beta   90.00
_cell.angle_gamma   90.00
#
_symmetry.space_group_name_H-M   'P 1'
#
loop_
_entity.id
_entity.type
_entity.pdbx_description
1 polymer ?
#
loop_
_entity_poly.entity_id
_entity_poly.type
_entity_poly.pdbx_seq_one_letter_code
_entity_poly.pdbx_strand_id
1 'polypeptide(L)'
;LRFQIADLQEVFLTYQANRQNGVPRYDVVETLNDSLRSIDPQTRNLMFFRYINNRKSRWYNNITASLSFHRQFERRSRFRFNNPNARIDQFGTNTYGGQLNFNKFIGTSHHLVYGADVYFDDVQSASYLQNIETGSQLPTSPIIPNGSSFLSHGIYIQDDWQINPTWSLTSGIRYSYARLRAPFAFNSGRPVQFGTITQTSSALTGSLGLQHQINEYMSFVSNFAQGFRTPNLDDSSKLGTGKGGAIYEIPRNTLVPEKSI
;
A
#
# COMPACT_ATOMS: atom_id res chain seq x y z
N LEU A 1 14.26 -19.51 1.93
CA LEU A 1 14.84 -20.64 1.17
C LEU A 1 15.25 -20.12 -0.20
N ARG A 2 16.44 -20.50 -0.67
CA ARG A 2 16.97 -20.16 -2.00
C ARG A 2 17.36 -21.47 -2.68
N PHE A 3 16.92 -21.66 -3.91
CA PHE A 3 17.21 -22.85 -4.70
C PHE A 3 17.71 -22.42 -6.07
N GLN A 4 18.80 -23.02 -6.53
CA GLN A 4 19.20 -22.95 -7.92
C GLN A 4 18.50 -24.08 -8.66
N ILE A 5 17.65 -23.73 -9.63
CA ILE A 5 16.84 -24.72 -10.36
C ILE A 5 17.45 -25.09 -11.72
N ALA A 6 18.33 -24.23 -12.25
CA ALA A 6 19.18 -24.48 -13.41
C ALA A 6 20.36 -23.50 -13.40
N ASP A 7 21.28 -23.63 -14.34
CA ASP A 7 22.33 -22.64 -14.56
C ASP A 7 21.71 -21.26 -14.77
N LEU A 8 22.21 -20.28 -14.01
CA LEU A 8 21.76 -18.88 -14.05
C LEU A 8 20.29 -18.65 -13.63
N GLN A 9 19.62 -19.64 -13.04
CA GLN A 9 18.21 -19.56 -12.63
C GLN A 9 18.03 -19.90 -11.15
N GLU A 10 17.39 -18.98 -10.44
CA GLU A 10 17.21 -19.08 -9.00
C GLU A 10 15.78 -18.82 -8.59
N VAL A 11 15.35 -19.51 -7.55
CA VAL A 11 14.07 -19.33 -6.90
C VAL A 11 14.28 -19.03 -5.42
N PHE A 12 13.56 -18.02 -4.93
CA PHE A 12 13.50 -17.65 -3.54
C PHE A 12 12.08 -17.86 -3.05
N LEU A 13 11.96 -18.52 -1.92
CA LEU A 13 10.72 -18.61 -1.16
C LEU A 13 11.00 -18.08 0.23
N THR A 14 10.29 -17.05 0.67
CA THR A 14 10.37 -16.66 2.08
C THR A 14 9.02 -16.35 2.67
N TYR A 15 8.96 -16.65 3.97
CA TYR A 15 7.84 -16.39 4.85
C TYR A 15 8.32 -15.49 5.99
N GLN A 16 7.55 -14.47 6.30
CA GLN A 16 7.76 -13.60 7.44
C GLN A 16 6.46 -13.53 8.24
N ALA A 17 6.54 -13.69 9.54
CA ALA A 17 5.43 -13.54 10.46
C ALA A 17 5.81 -12.55 11.56
N ASN A 18 4.89 -11.65 11.90
CA ASN A 18 5.04 -10.70 13.00
C ASN A 18 3.70 -10.62 13.75
N ARG A 19 3.78 -10.58 15.07
CA ARG A 19 2.67 -10.30 15.98
C ARG A 19 3.14 -9.35 17.06
N GLN A 20 2.40 -8.27 17.22
CA GLN A 20 2.51 -7.34 18.33
C GLN A 20 1.20 -7.37 19.11
N ASN A 21 1.31 -7.33 20.43
CA ASN A 21 0.17 -7.27 21.33
C ASN A 21 0.32 -6.01 22.20
N GLY A 22 -0.82 -5.43 22.59
CA GLY A 22 -0.84 -4.30 23.52
C GLY A 22 -0.05 -3.08 23.06
N VAL A 23 -0.10 -2.74 21.76
CA VAL A 23 0.57 -1.56 21.21
C VAL A 23 -0.21 -0.31 21.62
N PRO A 24 0.33 0.55 22.50
CA PRO A 24 -0.35 1.76 22.95
C PRO A 24 -0.33 2.83 21.85
N ARG A 25 -1.33 3.71 21.89
CA ARG A 25 -1.48 4.83 20.94
C ARG A 25 -1.13 6.15 21.64
N TYR A 26 0.15 6.51 21.60
CA TYR A 26 0.67 7.75 22.21
C TYR A 26 0.29 9.05 21.46
N ASP A 27 -0.32 8.94 20.28
CA ASP A 27 -0.79 10.11 19.51
C ASP A 27 -2.10 10.70 20.05
N VAL A 28 -2.61 10.18 21.17
CA VAL A 28 -3.83 10.63 21.85
C VAL A 28 -3.49 10.90 23.31
N VAL A 29 -3.75 12.12 23.78
CA VAL A 29 -3.55 12.48 25.18
C VAL A 29 -4.73 11.94 26.00
N GLU A 30 -4.47 10.90 26.77
CA GLU A 30 -5.46 10.27 27.65
C GLU A 30 -5.80 11.21 28.81
N THR A 31 -6.86 12.01 28.64
CA THR A 31 -7.45 12.82 29.73
C THR A 31 -8.70 12.13 30.28
N LEU A 32 -9.19 12.56 31.45
CA LEU A 32 -10.44 12.04 32.05
C LEU A 32 -11.68 12.17 31.14
N ASN A 33 -11.62 13.05 30.13
CA ASN A 33 -12.66 13.23 29.11
C ASN A 33 -12.38 12.48 27.79
N ASP A 34 -11.20 11.87 27.65
CA ASP A 34 -10.81 11.14 26.44
C ASP A 34 -10.95 9.62 26.62
N SER A 35 -10.17 8.85 25.88
CA SER A 35 -10.33 7.44 25.70
C SER A 35 -8.98 6.74 25.64
N LEU A 36 -8.82 5.69 26.45
CA LEU A 36 -7.70 4.76 26.33
C LEU A 36 -7.83 4.01 25.00
N ARG A 37 -6.77 4.04 24.18
CA ARG A 37 -6.73 3.39 22.87
C ARG A 37 -5.59 2.41 22.80
N SER A 38 -5.90 1.18 22.43
CA SER A 38 -4.92 0.13 22.25
C SER A 38 -5.12 -0.59 20.93
N ILE A 39 -4.01 -1.04 20.35
CA ILE A 39 -4.00 -1.99 19.24
C ILE A 39 -3.53 -3.33 19.80
N ASP A 40 -4.41 -4.32 19.75
CA ASP A 40 -4.09 -5.66 20.24
C ASP A 40 -5.05 -6.70 19.68
N PRO A 41 -4.62 -7.69 18.87
CA PRO A 41 -3.29 -7.82 18.30
C PRO A 41 -3.14 -6.99 17.01
N GLN A 42 -1.89 -6.72 16.63
CA GLN A 42 -1.49 -6.38 15.27
C GLN A 42 -0.66 -7.53 14.71
N THR A 43 -1.08 -8.13 13.59
CA THR A 43 -0.39 -9.26 12.98
C THR A 43 -0.12 -9.03 11.51
N ARG A 44 0.99 -9.59 11.04
CA ARG A 44 1.43 -9.50 9.65
C ARG A 44 2.08 -10.80 9.23
N ASN A 45 1.58 -11.42 8.18
CA ASN A 45 2.20 -12.59 7.54
C ASN A 45 2.44 -12.28 6.07
N LEU A 46 3.68 -12.45 5.60
CA LEU A 46 4.08 -12.22 4.22
C LEU A 46 4.73 -13.49 3.67
N MET A 47 4.17 -14.01 2.58
CA MET A 47 4.79 -15.00 1.72
C MET A 47 5.24 -14.31 0.44
N PHE A 48 6.47 -14.54 0.01
CA PHE A 48 6.92 -14.12 -1.32
C PHE A 48 7.66 -15.27 -2.01
N PHE A 49 7.32 -15.43 -3.29
CA PHE A 49 8.02 -16.26 -4.25
C PHE A 49 8.70 -15.34 -5.25
N ARG A 50 9.99 -15.56 -5.52
CA ARG A 50 10.74 -14.80 -6.51
C ARG A 50 11.54 -15.72 -7.38
N TYR A 51 11.41 -15.58 -8.69
CA TYR A 51 12.21 -16.24 -9.70
C TYR A 51 13.14 -15.22 -10.35
N ILE A 52 14.43 -15.56 -10.45
CA ILE A 52 15.45 -14.76 -11.12
C ILE A 52 16.07 -15.61 -12.22
N ASN A 53 16.14 -15.06 -13.42
CA ASN A 53 16.83 -15.68 -14.54
C ASN A 53 17.85 -14.71 -15.15
N ASN A 54 19.12 -15.08 -15.03
CA ASN A 54 20.27 -14.35 -15.56
C ASN A 54 20.71 -14.84 -16.96
N ARG A 55 20.00 -15.80 -17.55
CA ARG A 55 20.26 -16.23 -18.93
C ARG A 55 19.80 -15.14 -19.89
N LYS A 56 20.74 -14.59 -20.66
CA LYS A 56 20.48 -13.56 -21.66
C LYS A 56 19.52 -14.08 -22.74
N SER A 57 18.62 -13.21 -23.16
CA SER A 57 17.62 -13.40 -24.20
C SER A 57 17.58 -12.17 -25.12
N ARG A 58 16.81 -12.25 -26.21
CA ARG A 58 16.52 -11.11 -27.08
C ARG A 58 15.92 -9.95 -26.28
N TRP A 59 15.04 -10.23 -25.33
CA TRP A 59 14.26 -9.22 -24.61
C TRP A 59 14.94 -8.71 -23.33
N TYR A 60 15.78 -9.51 -22.68
CA TYR A 60 16.39 -9.18 -21.41
C TYR A 60 17.77 -9.82 -21.24
N ASN A 61 18.60 -9.22 -20.40
CA ASN A 61 19.80 -9.83 -19.85
C ASN A 61 19.49 -10.54 -18.53
N ASN A 62 18.61 -9.95 -17.73
CA ASN A 62 18.10 -10.52 -16.49
C ASN A 62 16.59 -10.26 -16.39
N ILE A 63 15.84 -11.24 -15.87
CA ILE A 63 14.44 -11.07 -15.49
C ILE A 63 14.26 -11.47 -14.03
N THR A 64 13.43 -10.72 -13.31
CA THR A 64 12.93 -11.06 -11.99
C THR A 64 11.41 -11.09 -12.02
N ALA A 65 10.82 -12.22 -11.66
CA ALA A 65 9.39 -12.38 -11.47
C ALA A 65 9.09 -12.63 -9.99
N SER A 66 8.13 -11.91 -9.41
CA SER A 66 7.75 -12.06 -8.01
C SER A 66 6.25 -12.25 -7.87
N LEU A 67 5.84 -13.15 -6.98
CA LEU A 67 4.48 -13.32 -6.50
C LEU A 67 4.48 -13.16 -4.99
N SER A 68 3.50 -12.48 -4.43
CA SER A 68 3.38 -12.29 -2.99
C SER A 68 1.96 -12.46 -2.50
N PHE A 69 1.86 -12.96 -1.27
CA PHE A 69 0.63 -12.99 -0.50
C PHE A 69 0.90 -12.41 0.88
N HIS A 70 0.14 -11.40 1.26
CA HIS A 70 0.34 -10.68 2.49
C HIS A 70 -0.99 -10.58 3.24
N ARG A 71 -1.00 -11.05 4.48
CA ARG A 71 -2.17 -10.98 5.36
C ARG A 71 -1.85 -10.10 6.56
N GLN A 72 -2.63 -9.06 6.73
CA GLN A 72 -2.58 -8.16 7.88
C GLN A 72 -3.87 -8.26 8.66
N PHE A 73 -3.77 -8.16 9.98
CA PHE A 73 -4.93 -8.03 10.86
C PHE A 73 -4.61 -7.09 12.01
N GLU A 74 -5.53 -6.20 12.32
CA GLU A 74 -5.44 -5.25 13.42
C GLU A 74 -6.77 -5.20 14.18
N ARG A 75 -6.72 -5.29 15.51
CA ARG A 75 -7.86 -5.00 16.38
C ARG A 75 -7.57 -3.76 17.20
N ARG A 76 -8.38 -2.72 17.01
CA ARG A 76 -8.37 -1.48 17.78
C ARG A 76 -9.42 -1.55 18.88
N SER A 77 -9.04 -1.19 20.09
CA SER A 77 -9.95 -1.03 21.22
C SER A 77 -9.94 0.41 21.69
N ARG A 78 -11.12 0.96 21.95
CA ARG A 78 -11.31 2.31 22.51
C ARG A 78 -12.19 2.22 23.75
N PHE A 79 -11.61 2.54 24.89
CA PHE A 79 -12.30 2.61 26.18
C PHE A 79 -12.53 4.07 26.53
N ARG A 80 -13.75 4.46 26.90
CA ARG A 80 -14.06 5.81 27.39
C ARG A 80 -14.22 5.75 28.90
N PHE A 81 -13.73 6.77 29.61
CA PHE A 81 -13.97 6.88 31.06
C PHE A 81 -15.48 6.91 31.35
N ASN A 82 -15.90 6.25 32.44
CA ASN A 82 -17.30 6.11 32.86
C ASN A 82 -18.25 5.51 31.81
N ASN A 83 -17.75 4.73 30.85
CA ASN A 83 -18.59 4.00 29.90
C ASN A 83 -18.21 2.52 29.88
N PRO A 84 -19.12 1.60 30.28
CA PRO A 84 -18.82 0.18 30.27
C PRO A 84 -18.71 -0.40 28.85
N ASN A 85 -19.14 0.34 27.81
CA ASN A 85 -19.07 -0.11 26.43
C ASN A 85 -17.77 0.36 25.75
N ALA A 86 -16.85 -0.57 25.55
CA ALA A 86 -15.67 -0.37 24.72
C ALA A 86 -16.04 -0.51 23.24
N ARG A 87 -15.52 0.37 22.37
CA ARG A 87 -15.63 0.19 20.92
C ARG A 87 -14.46 -0.66 20.44
N ILE A 88 -14.77 -1.74 19.75
CA ILE A 88 -13.78 -2.61 19.10
C ILE A 88 -13.96 -2.51 17.59
N ASP A 89 -12.87 -2.23 16.87
CA ASP A 89 -12.82 -2.21 15.41
C ASP A 89 -11.75 -3.23 14.96
N GLN A 90 -12.10 -4.11 14.03
CA GLN A 90 -11.24 -5.14 13.46
C GLN A 90 -11.06 -4.89 11.97
N PHE A 91 -9.81 -4.94 11.52
CA PHE A 91 -9.42 -4.73 10.13
C PHE A 91 -8.52 -5.88 9.69
N GLY A 92 -8.98 -6.68 8.75
CA GLY A 92 -8.21 -7.72 8.08
C GLY A 92 -8.02 -7.36 6.61
N THR A 93 -6.79 -7.46 6.12
CA THR A 93 -6.48 -7.22 4.70
C THR A 93 -5.66 -8.38 4.15
N ASN A 94 -6.12 -8.95 3.03
CA ASN A 94 -5.35 -9.89 2.22
C ASN A 94 -4.90 -9.17 0.94
N THR A 95 -3.60 -9.04 0.73
CA THR A 95 -2.99 -8.47 -0.47
C THR A 95 -2.37 -9.57 -1.31
N TYR A 96 -2.74 -9.62 -2.58
CA TYR A 96 -2.13 -10.46 -3.61
C TYR A 96 -1.29 -9.58 -4.53
N GLY A 97 -0.01 -9.90 -4.68
CA GLY A 97 0.93 -9.10 -5.46
C GLY A 97 1.61 -9.89 -6.56
N GLY A 98 1.83 -9.26 -7.70
CA GLY A 98 2.61 -9.77 -8.81
C GLY A 98 3.51 -8.69 -9.40
N GLN A 99 4.75 -9.04 -9.74
CA GLN A 99 5.70 -8.13 -10.36
C GLN A 99 6.57 -8.86 -11.39
N LEU A 100 6.79 -8.21 -12.53
CA LEU A 100 7.75 -8.62 -13.54
C LEU A 100 8.70 -7.45 -13.80
N ASN A 101 10.00 -7.70 -13.69
CA ASN A 101 11.04 -6.71 -13.94
C ASN A 101 12.09 -7.29 -14.89
N PHE A 102 12.42 -6.54 -15.95
CA PHE A 102 13.38 -6.88 -16.97
C PHE A 102 14.53 -5.87 -16.93
N ASN A 103 15.75 -6.39 -16.98
CA ASN A 103 16.96 -5.61 -17.17
C ASN A 103 17.55 -5.95 -18.54
N LYS A 104 17.82 -4.95 -19.37
CA LYS A 104 18.38 -5.13 -20.72
C LYS A 104 19.51 -4.12 -20.95
N PHE A 105 20.66 -4.61 -21.39
CA PHE A 105 21.74 -3.77 -21.89
C PHE A 105 21.64 -3.68 -23.42
N ILE A 106 21.65 -2.46 -23.96
CA ILE A 106 21.73 -2.21 -25.40
C ILE A 106 23.08 -1.53 -25.68
N GLY A 107 23.96 -2.25 -26.38
CA GLY A 107 25.35 -1.83 -26.52
C GLY A 107 26.05 -1.72 -25.17
N THR A 108 26.91 -0.72 -25.04
CA THR A 108 27.66 -0.41 -23.80
C THR A 108 27.11 0.81 -23.06
N SER A 109 26.15 1.52 -23.64
CA SER A 109 25.72 2.84 -23.15
C SER A 109 24.32 2.87 -22.56
N HIS A 110 23.45 1.91 -22.88
CA HIS A 110 22.06 1.92 -22.39
C HIS A 110 21.78 0.73 -21.49
N HIS A 111 21.24 1.01 -20.30
CA HIS A 111 20.66 0.03 -19.40
C HIS A 111 19.17 0.33 -19.24
N LEU A 112 18.36 -0.47 -19.92
CA LEU A 112 16.92 -0.43 -19.81
C LEU A 112 16.43 -1.28 -18.64
N VAL A 113 15.59 -0.68 -17.81
CA VAL A 113 14.81 -1.36 -16.77
C VAL A 113 13.34 -1.15 -17.07
N TYR A 114 12.59 -2.21 -17.32
CA TYR A 114 11.17 -2.11 -17.64
C TYR A 114 10.39 -3.26 -17.03
N GLY A 115 9.10 -3.06 -16.80
CA GLY A 115 8.32 -4.04 -16.07
C GLY A 115 6.89 -3.63 -15.83
N ALA A 116 6.21 -4.48 -15.06
CA ALA A 116 4.85 -4.26 -14.62
C ALA A 116 4.63 -4.84 -13.22
N ASP A 117 3.69 -4.24 -12.50
CA ASP A 117 3.26 -4.71 -11.19
C ASP A 117 1.73 -4.62 -11.05
N VAL A 118 1.18 -5.49 -10.22
CA VAL A 118 -0.24 -5.52 -9.86
C VAL A 118 -0.40 -5.95 -8.41
N TYR A 119 -1.27 -5.26 -7.69
CA TYR A 119 -1.64 -5.58 -6.32
C TYR A 119 -3.16 -5.51 -6.16
N PHE A 120 -3.72 -6.48 -5.45
CA PHE A 120 -5.14 -6.53 -5.12
C PHE A 120 -5.31 -6.77 -3.63
N ASP A 121 -5.98 -5.83 -2.95
CA ASP A 121 -6.36 -5.90 -1.56
C ASP A 121 -7.84 -6.31 -1.42
N ASP A 122 -8.09 -7.32 -0.61
CA ASP A 122 -9.41 -7.70 -0.09
C ASP A 122 -9.49 -7.35 1.40
N VAL A 123 -10.44 -6.48 1.77
CA VAL A 123 -10.56 -5.91 3.10
C VAL A 123 -11.81 -6.43 3.80
N GLN A 124 -11.58 -7.09 4.92
CA GLN A 124 -12.59 -7.57 5.85
C GLN A 124 -12.59 -6.67 7.08
N SER A 125 -13.74 -6.15 7.46
CA SER A 125 -13.85 -5.21 8.58
C SER A 125 -15.08 -5.47 9.41
N ALA A 126 -14.93 -5.39 10.72
CA ALA A 126 -16.02 -5.59 11.66
C ALA A 126 -15.87 -4.62 12.84
N SER A 127 -16.99 -4.15 13.37
CA SER A 127 -16.98 -3.30 14.56
C SER A 127 -18.11 -3.68 15.49
N TYR A 128 -17.87 -3.55 16.80
CA TYR A 128 -18.87 -3.84 17.82
C TYR A 128 -18.60 -3.01 19.08
N LEU A 129 -19.65 -2.80 19.86
CA LEU A 129 -19.54 -2.36 21.24
C LEU A 129 -19.47 -3.60 22.12
N GLN A 130 -18.51 -3.63 23.05
CA GLN A 130 -18.37 -4.69 24.03
C GLN A 130 -18.56 -4.11 25.41
N ASN A 131 -19.54 -4.61 26.16
CA ASN A 131 -19.65 -4.30 27.58
C ASN A 131 -18.53 -5.01 28.33
N ILE A 132 -17.67 -4.27 29.02
CA ILE A 132 -16.47 -4.79 29.70
C ILE A 132 -16.79 -5.53 31.00
N GLU A 133 -17.99 -5.33 31.55
CA GLU A 133 -18.45 -5.99 32.79
C GLU A 133 -19.16 -7.31 32.48
N THR A 134 -20.01 -7.33 31.44
CA THR A 134 -20.82 -8.51 31.09
C THR A 134 -20.24 -9.34 29.93
N GLY A 135 -19.32 -8.77 29.16
CA GLY A 135 -18.78 -9.38 27.94
C GLY A 135 -19.72 -9.33 26.72
N SER A 136 -20.96 -8.84 26.86
CA SER A 136 -21.94 -8.81 25.78
C SER A 136 -21.48 -7.93 24.61
N GLN A 137 -21.68 -8.39 23.38
CA GLN A 137 -21.29 -7.67 22.17
C GLN A 137 -22.51 -7.22 21.38
N LEU A 138 -22.49 -5.95 20.96
CA LEU A 138 -23.48 -5.36 20.06
C LEU A 138 -22.78 -4.95 18.76
N PRO A 139 -23.06 -5.61 17.62
CA PRO A 139 -22.50 -5.24 16.33
C PRO A 139 -22.81 -3.77 15.98
N THR A 140 -21.83 -3.09 15.40
CA THR A 140 -21.98 -1.71 14.89
C THR A 140 -21.39 -1.62 13.49
N SER A 141 -21.70 -0.56 12.76
CA SER A 141 -21.12 -0.41 11.44
C SER A 141 -19.61 -0.12 11.51
N PRO A 142 -18.82 -0.82 10.68
CA PRO A 142 -17.40 -0.58 10.61
C PRO A 142 -17.07 0.76 9.96
N ILE A 143 -15.90 1.27 10.33
CA ILE A 143 -15.33 2.53 9.84
C ILE A 143 -15.03 2.41 8.33
N ILE A 144 -14.47 1.27 7.94
CA ILE A 144 -14.26 0.85 6.55
C ILE A 144 -15.32 -0.22 6.25
N PRO A 145 -16.07 -0.13 5.13
CA PRO A 145 -17.06 -1.16 4.81
C PRO A 145 -16.44 -2.54 4.62
N ASN A 146 -17.09 -3.56 5.19
CA ASN A 146 -16.68 -4.94 4.99
C ASN A 146 -16.80 -5.34 3.52
N GLY A 147 -15.82 -6.06 2.98
CA GLY A 147 -15.77 -6.44 1.56
C GLY A 147 -15.31 -5.31 0.63
N SER A 148 -14.61 -4.31 1.19
CA SER A 148 -13.93 -3.29 0.39
C SER A 148 -12.74 -3.90 -0.34
N SER A 149 -12.39 -3.38 -1.51
CA SER A 149 -11.27 -3.86 -2.31
C SER A 149 -10.49 -2.72 -2.96
N PHE A 150 -9.18 -2.91 -3.13
CA PHE A 150 -8.30 -1.97 -3.82
C PHE A 150 -7.43 -2.70 -4.83
N LEU A 151 -7.54 -2.33 -6.10
CA LEU A 151 -6.69 -2.83 -7.19
C LEU A 151 -5.73 -1.70 -7.58
N SER A 152 -4.44 -2.01 -7.69
CA SER A 152 -3.46 -1.13 -8.33
C SER A 152 -2.63 -1.92 -9.34
N HIS A 153 -2.28 -1.30 -10.45
CA HIS A 153 -1.30 -1.84 -11.37
C HIS A 153 -0.55 -0.73 -12.08
N GLY A 154 0.64 -1.05 -12.56
CA GLY A 154 1.42 -0.12 -13.35
C GLY A 154 2.37 -0.82 -14.30
N ILE A 155 2.77 -0.07 -15.32
CA ILE A 155 3.75 -0.46 -16.33
C ILE A 155 4.76 0.67 -16.41
N TYR A 156 6.05 0.32 -16.47
CA TYR A 156 7.12 1.30 -16.45
C TYR A 156 8.27 0.91 -17.37
N ILE A 157 9.02 1.92 -17.78
CA ILE A 157 10.31 1.81 -18.44
C ILE A 157 11.21 2.95 -17.96
N GLN A 158 12.47 2.62 -17.75
CA GLN A 158 13.55 3.55 -17.45
C GLN A 158 14.75 3.19 -18.32
N ASP A 159 15.45 4.19 -18.82
CA ASP A 159 16.74 4.06 -19.49
C ASP A 159 17.79 4.84 -18.71
N ASP A 160 18.84 4.15 -18.29
CA ASP A 160 20.06 4.73 -17.79
C ASP A 160 21.06 4.80 -18.94
N TRP A 161 21.21 6.00 -19.52
CA TRP A 161 22.06 6.26 -20.68
C TRP A 161 23.38 6.89 -20.26
N GLN A 162 24.48 6.15 -20.42
CA GLN A 162 25.84 6.67 -20.36
C GLN A 162 26.17 7.39 -21.68
N ILE A 163 25.97 8.72 -21.70
CA ILE A 163 26.23 9.56 -22.87
C ILE A 163 27.72 9.55 -23.21
N ASN A 164 28.57 9.68 -22.18
CA ASN A 164 30.03 9.59 -22.26
C ASN A 164 30.58 9.28 -20.85
N PRO A 165 31.89 9.08 -20.63
CA PRO A 165 32.42 8.70 -19.30
C PRO A 165 32.10 9.66 -18.16
N THR A 166 31.75 10.92 -18.43
CA THR A 166 31.48 11.94 -17.40
C THR A 166 30.03 12.38 -17.33
N TRP A 167 29.15 11.89 -18.22
CA TRP A 167 27.74 12.25 -18.25
C TRP A 167 26.85 11.02 -18.36
N SER A 168 25.87 10.94 -17.46
CA SER A 168 24.78 9.97 -17.53
C SER A 168 23.43 10.67 -17.40
N LEU A 169 22.46 10.15 -18.16
CA LEU A 169 21.07 10.59 -18.15
C LEU A 169 20.18 9.40 -17.82
N THR A 170 19.38 9.52 -16.77
CA THR A 170 18.32 8.59 -16.42
C THR A 170 16.99 9.19 -16.85
N SER A 171 16.24 8.47 -17.67
CA SER A 171 14.89 8.90 -18.08
C SER A 171 13.89 7.78 -17.83
N GLY A 172 12.75 8.10 -17.24
CA GLY A 172 11.76 7.10 -16.83
C GLY A 172 10.34 7.57 -17.07
N ILE A 173 9.47 6.62 -17.44
CA ILE A 173 8.03 6.84 -17.59
C ILE A 173 7.30 5.68 -16.92
N ARG A 174 6.24 6.00 -16.19
CA ARG A 174 5.35 5.01 -15.59
C ARG A 174 3.89 5.39 -15.82
N TYR A 175 3.12 4.43 -16.31
CA TYR A 175 1.66 4.48 -16.23
C TYR A 175 1.21 3.73 -14.98
N SER A 176 0.36 4.38 -14.18
CA SER A 176 -0.26 3.79 -12.99
C SER A 176 -1.77 3.88 -13.09
N TYR A 177 -2.46 2.82 -12.67
CA TYR A 177 -3.91 2.75 -12.55
C TYR A 177 -4.28 2.17 -11.19
N ALA A 178 -5.36 2.68 -10.60
CA ALA A 178 -5.92 2.16 -9.37
C ALA A 178 -7.45 2.22 -9.39
N ARG A 179 -8.08 1.26 -8.71
CA ARG A 179 -9.52 1.16 -8.54
C ARG A 179 -9.85 0.72 -7.12
N LEU A 180 -10.67 1.53 -6.46
CA LEU A 180 -11.22 1.29 -5.14
C LEU A 180 -12.70 0.94 -5.26
N ARG A 181 -13.16 -0.02 -4.45
CA ARG A 181 -14.59 -0.32 -4.26
C ARG A 181 -14.87 -0.49 -2.76
N ALA A 182 -15.86 0.21 -2.24
CA ALA A 182 -16.29 0.15 -0.85
C ALA A 182 -17.82 -0.02 -0.76
N PRO A 183 -18.34 -1.22 -0.45
CA PRO A 183 -19.78 -1.49 -0.42
C PRO A 183 -20.39 -1.10 0.93
N PHE A 184 -21.03 0.07 1.03
CA PHE A 184 -21.77 0.43 2.24
C PHE A 184 -23.12 -0.28 2.25
N ALA A 185 -23.29 -1.18 3.23
CA ALA A 185 -24.58 -1.78 3.51
C ALA A 185 -25.58 -0.72 4.02
N PHE A 186 -26.86 -0.94 3.74
CA PHE A 186 -27.93 -0.11 4.27
C PHE A 186 -27.91 -0.13 5.80
N ASN A 187 -28.01 1.06 6.42
CA ASN A 187 -28.13 1.18 7.87
C ASN A 187 -29.09 2.32 8.21
N SER A 188 -30.26 1.99 8.77
CA SER A 188 -31.30 2.95 9.17
C SER A 188 -30.86 3.95 10.25
N GLY A 189 -29.79 3.65 10.99
CA GLY A 189 -29.17 4.53 11.97
C GLY A 189 -28.11 5.49 11.40
N ARG A 190 -27.84 5.48 10.09
CA ARG A 190 -26.93 6.44 9.43
C ARG A 190 -27.73 7.57 8.76
N PRO A 191 -27.31 8.83 8.94
CA PRO A 191 -28.01 9.98 8.34
C PRO A 191 -27.90 10.01 6.81
N VAL A 192 -26.94 9.30 6.22
CA VAL A 192 -26.70 9.24 4.78
C VAL A 192 -26.45 7.79 4.36
N GLN A 193 -27.08 7.38 3.25
CA GLN A 193 -26.85 6.08 2.60
C GLN A 193 -25.91 6.29 1.40
N PHE A 194 -24.77 5.59 1.39
CA PHE A 194 -23.73 5.76 0.36
C PHE A 194 -23.77 4.70 -0.73
N GLY A 195 -24.45 3.58 -0.51
CA GLY A 195 -24.42 2.43 -1.42
C GLY A 195 -22.98 1.96 -1.67
N THR A 196 -22.70 1.45 -2.87
CA THR A 196 -21.31 1.10 -3.22
C THR A 196 -20.58 2.31 -3.77
N ILE A 197 -19.53 2.74 -3.07
CA ILE A 197 -18.60 3.75 -3.57
C ILE A 197 -17.56 3.06 -4.46
N THR A 198 -17.36 3.58 -5.66
CA THR A 198 -16.26 3.16 -6.55
C THR A 198 -15.48 4.39 -6.95
N GLN A 199 -14.15 4.28 -6.95
CA GLN A 199 -13.26 5.33 -7.41
C GLN A 199 -12.19 4.73 -8.30
N THR A 200 -11.88 5.40 -9.39
CA THR A 200 -10.83 5.03 -10.33
C THR A 200 -9.86 6.18 -10.50
N SER A 201 -8.58 5.87 -10.66
CA SER A 201 -7.54 6.88 -10.84
C SER A 201 -6.46 6.34 -11.74
N SER A 202 -5.89 7.21 -12.58
CA SER A 202 -4.75 6.86 -13.40
C SER A 202 -3.83 8.05 -13.59
N ALA A 203 -2.55 7.79 -13.79
CA ALA A 203 -1.57 8.81 -14.12
C ALA A 203 -0.47 8.25 -15.01
N LEU A 204 0.03 9.12 -15.87
CA LEU A 204 1.30 8.97 -16.56
C LEU A 204 2.29 9.93 -15.88
N THR A 205 3.34 9.39 -15.28
CA THR A 205 4.38 10.15 -14.58
C THR A 205 5.72 9.95 -15.25
N GLY A 206 6.51 11.01 -15.35
CA GLY A 206 7.88 10.96 -15.87
C GLY A 206 8.93 11.36 -14.85
N SER A 207 10.16 10.92 -15.07
CA SER A 207 11.35 11.35 -14.33
C SER A 207 12.54 11.55 -15.26
N LEU A 208 13.34 12.57 -14.98
CA LEU A 208 14.60 12.87 -15.63
C LEU A 208 15.67 13.14 -14.56
N GLY A 209 16.76 12.39 -14.62
CA GLY A 209 17.94 12.55 -13.76
C GLY A 209 19.17 12.76 -14.61
N LEU A 210 19.98 13.77 -14.29
CA LEU A 210 21.22 14.08 -14.98
C LEU A 210 22.36 14.04 -13.96
N GLN A 211 23.40 13.27 -14.25
CA GLN A 211 24.62 13.25 -13.46
C GLN A 211 25.79 13.66 -14.34
N HIS A 212 26.60 14.58 -13.81
CA HIS A 212 27.89 14.96 -14.36
C HIS A 212 28.99 14.63 -13.37
N GLN A 213 29.86 13.69 -13.73
CA GLN A 213 31.07 13.42 -12.97
C GLN A 213 32.12 14.48 -13.31
N ILE A 214 32.44 15.33 -12.33
CA ILE A 214 33.44 16.40 -12.47
C ILE A 214 34.85 15.80 -12.32
N ASN A 215 35.02 14.89 -11.36
CA ASN A 215 36.23 14.07 -11.17
C ASN A 215 35.90 12.81 -10.36
N GLU A 216 36.92 12.04 -9.96
CA GLU A 216 36.76 10.79 -9.19
C GLU A 216 36.10 10.97 -7.82
N TYR A 217 36.12 12.19 -7.26
CA TYR A 217 35.62 12.51 -5.92
C TYR A 217 34.32 13.33 -5.92
N MET A 218 33.93 13.88 -7.07
CA MET A 218 32.84 14.86 -7.15
C MET A 218 31.96 14.63 -8.37
N SER A 219 30.65 14.56 -8.13
CA SER A 219 29.62 14.54 -9.16
C SER A 219 28.55 15.57 -8.86
N PHE A 220 28.09 16.25 -9.90
CA PHE A 220 26.87 17.06 -9.87
C PHE A 220 25.68 16.18 -10.26
N VAL A 221 24.57 16.27 -9.54
CA VAL A 221 23.35 15.49 -9.78
C VAL A 221 22.15 16.43 -9.77
N SER A 222 21.29 16.32 -10.77
CA SER A 222 20.02 17.03 -10.87
C SER A 222 18.90 16.05 -11.20
N ASN A 223 17.75 16.16 -10.53
CA ASN A 223 16.60 15.29 -10.74
C ASN A 223 15.31 16.11 -10.83
N PHE A 224 14.44 15.73 -11.75
CA PHE A 224 13.10 16.26 -11.93
C PHE A 224 12.14 15.08 -12.08
N ALA A 225 11.13 14.95 -11.21
CA ALA A 225 10.28 13.77 -11.21
C ALA A 225 8.85 14.09 -10.77
N GLN A 226 7.88 13.52 -11.48
CA GLN A 226 6.49 13.67 -11.13
C GLN A 226 6.05 12.58 -10.13
N GLY A 227 5.39 13.00 -9.06
CA GLY A 227 4.78 12.11 -8.08
C GLY A 227 3.27 11.98 -8.28
N PHE A 228 2.74 10.81 -7.93
CA PHE A 228 1.30 10.52 -7.98
C PHE A 228 0.89 9.65 -6.79
N ARG A 229 -0.13 10.08 -6.07
CA ARG A 229 -0.76 9.27 -5.00
C ARG A 229 -2.26 9.18 -5.24
N THR A 230 -2.75 7.95 -5.41
CA THR A 230 -4.20 7.69 -5.45
C THR A 230 -4.76 7.79 -4.03
N PRO A 231 -5.96 8.39 -3.83
CA PRO A 231 -6.64 8.36 -2.54
C PRO A 231 -6.82 6.92 -2.07
N ASN A 232 -6.42 6.65 -0.83
CA ASN A 232 -6.47 5.30 -0.29
C ASN A 232 -7.88 4.99 0.27
N LEU A 233 -8.07 3.76 0.77
CA LEU A 233 -9.35 3.35 1.34
C LEU A 233 -9.76 4.18 2.56
N ASP A 234 -8.80 4.64 3.37
CA ASP A 234 -9.05 5.52 4.52
C ASP A 234 -9.51 6.91 4.05
N ASP A 235 -8.89 7.47 3.01
CA ASP A 235 -9.20 8.79 2.44
C ASP A 235 -10.62 8.80 1.83
N SER A 236 -11.00 7.73 1.12
CA SER A 236 -12.20 7.70 0.29
C SER A 236 -13.42 7.04 0.93
N SER A 237 -13.24 6.18 1.94
CA SER A 237 -14.32 5.33 2.47
C SER A 237 -14.51 5.38 3.98
N LYS A 238 -13.73 6.18 4.71
CA LYS A 238 -13.90 6.31 6.14
C LYS A 238 -15.21 7.04 6.47
N LEU A 239 -16.07 6.36 7.22
CA LEU A 239 -17.30 6.92 7.74
C LEU A 239 -17.37 6.72 9.26
N GLY A 240 -17.16 7.80 10.00
CA GLY A 240 -17.19 7.76 11.46
C GLY A 240 -16.60 8.99 12.12
N THR A 241 -16.51 8.97 13.44
CA THR A 241 -15.93 10.09 14.19
C THR A 241 -14.41 10.16 13.93
N GLY A 242 -13.94 11.31 13.46
CA GLY A 242 -12.54 11.62 13.23
C GLY A 242 -11.74 11.80 14.52
N LYS A 243 -10.47 12.19 14.37
CA LYS A 243 -9.57 12.42 15.52
C LYS A 243 -10.18 13.46 16.49
N GLY A 244 -10.08 13.20 17.79
CA GLY A 244 -10.65 14.04 18.86
C GLY A 244 -12.17 13.97 19.05
N GLY A 245 -12.92 13.25 18.21
CA GLY A 245 -14.37 13.10 18.37
C GLY A 245 -15.22 14.33 18.00
N ALA A 246 -14.58 15.45 17.62
CA ALA A 246 -15.24 16.71 17.25
C ALA A 246 -15.64 16.78 15.77
N ILE A 247 -15.10 15.90 14.92
CA ILE A 247 -15.33 15.89 13.47
C ILE A 247 -15.95 14.54 13.10
N TYR A 248 -16.91 14.55 12.16
CA TYR A 248 -17.47 13.34 11.56
C TYR A 248 -16.99 13.26 10.11
N GLU A 249 -16.21 12.23 9.80
CA GLU A 249 -15.66 12.01 8.47
C GLU A 249 -16.72 11.33 7.59
N ILE A 250 -16.87 11.88 6.38
CA ILE A 250 -17.86 11.44 5.39
C ILE A 250 -17.12 11.04 4.11
N PRO A 251 -17.38 9.83 3.56
CA PRO A 251 -16.80 9.37 2.31
C PRO A 251 -17.05 10.35 1.16
N ARG A 252 -16.04 10.54 0.32
CA ARG A 252 -16.13 11.35 -0.89
C ARG A 252 -15.67 10.55 -2.10
N ASN A 253 -16.58 10.32 -3.04
CA ASN A 253 -16.32 9.59 -4.28
C ASN A 253 -15.68 10.44 -5.39
N THR A 254 -15.49 11.75 -5.17
CA THR A 254 -14.91 12.70 -6.14
C THR A 254 -13.46 13.08 -5.84
N LEU A 255 -12.78 12.38 -4.93
CA LEU A 255 -11.38 12.66 -4.64
C LEU A 255 -10.52 12.43 -5.89
N VAL A 256 -9.70 13.43 -6.22
CA VAL A 256 -8.72 13.35 -7.31
C VAL A 256 -7.36 12.95 -6.73
N PRO A 257 -6.50 12.30 -7.53
CA PRO A 257 -5.15 11.99 -7.09
C PRO A 257 -4.31 13.23 -6.77
N GLU A 258 -3.46 13.10 -5.77
CA GLU A 258 -2.43 14.09 -5.45
C GLU A 258 -1.32 14.00 -6.49
N LYS A 259 -0.82 15.16 -6.94
CA LYS A 259 0.26 15.26 -7.93
C LYS A 259 1.35 16.19 -7.41
N SER A 260 2.60 15.81 -7.64
CA SER A 260 3.78 16.63 -7.36
C SER A 260 4.72 16.66 -8.55
N ILE A 261 5.63 17.64 -8.56
CA ILE A 261 6.74 17.81 -9.50
C ILE A 261 8.00 18.07 -8.66
#